data_AF-H8WG34-F1
#
_entry.id   AF-H8WG34-F1
#
_cell.length_a   1.000
_cell.length_b   1.000
_cell.length_c   1.000
_cell.angle_alpha   90.00
_cell.angle_beta   90.00
_cell.angle_gamma   90.00
#
_symmetry.space_group_name_H-M   'P 1'
#
loop_
_entity.id
_entity.type
_entity.pdbx_description
1 polymer ?
#
loop_
_entity_poly.entity_id
_entity_poly.type
_entity_poly.pdbx_seq_one_letter_code
_entity_poly.pdbx_strand_id
1 'polypeptide(L)'
;LFGVMHYLMPKRGILSLHSGCNMGKDGDVALFFGLSGTGKTTLSTDHNRLLIGDDEHCWSDNGVSNIEGGCYAKCIDLSQEKEPDIWNAIKFGTVLENVVFDEHTREVDYVDKSVTENTRAAYPIEYIPNAKIPCVGPHPKNVILLASDAFGVLPPVSKLNLAQTMYHFISGYTALVAGTEDGIKEPQATFSACFGAALIMLHPTKYAAMFAEKMQKYGATGWLVNTGWSGGRYGVGKRIRLPYTRKIIDAIHSGELLTANYKKTEVFGLESPTEIDGVPSEILDPINTWTDKAAYKETLLRLAGLFKKNFE
;
A
#
# COMPACT_ATOMS: atom_id res chain seq x y z
N LEU A 1 -5.61 20.22 3.57
CA LEU A 1 -5.73 20.43 2.10
C LEU A 1 -6.45 19.27 1.43
N PHE A 2 -6.01 18.03 1.65
CA PHE A 2 -6.55 16.85 0.97
C PHE A 2 -8.06 16.65 1.05
N GLY A 3 -8.69 16.85 2.22
CA GLY A 3 -10.16 16.80 2.34
C GLY A 3 -10.87 17.78 1.38
N VAL A 4 -10.30 18.97 1.17
CA VAL A 4 -10.80 19.93 0.17
C VAL A 4 -10.68 19.37 -1.25
N MET A 5 -9.58 18.67 -1.57
CA MET A 5 -9.39 18.00 -2.86
C MET A 5 -10.39 16.85 -3.04
N HIS A 6 -10.59 16.02 -2.01
CA HIS A 6 -11.62 14.98 -2.00
C HIS A 6 -13.04 15.54 -2.20
N TYR A 7 -13.31 16.79 -1.80
CA TYR A 7 -14.61 17.42 -2.07
C TYR A 7 -14.70 18.05 -3.46
N LEU A 8 -13.72 18.87 -3.84
CA LEU A 8 -13.77 19.70 -5.05
C LEU A 8 -13.46 18.92 -6.32
N MET A 9 -12.52 17.97 -6.29
CA MET A 9 -12.11 17.24 -7.49
C MET A 9 -13.23 16.36 -8.03
N PRO A 10 -13.95 15.57 -7.22
CA PRO A 10 -15.07 14.76 -7.73
C PRO A 10 -16.19 15.59 -8.35
N LYS A 11 -16.43 16.81 -7.85
CA LYS A 11 -17.40 17.76 -8.45
C LYS A 11 -16.96 18.24 -9.83
N ARG A 12 -15.66 18.17 -10.15
CA ARG A 12 -15.07 18.53 -11.45
C ARG A 12 -14.81 17.30 -12.32
N GLY A 13 -15.28 16.11 -11.93
CA GLY A 13 -15.01 14.86 -12.66
C GLY A 13 -13.57 14.34 -12.51
N ILE A 14 -12.80 14.86 -11.56
CA ILE A 14 -11.42 14.44 -11.27
C ILE A 14 -11.45 13.55 -10.01
N LEU A 15 -10.84 12.38 -10.08
CA LEU A 15 -10.81 11.45 -8.97
C LEU A 15 -9.63 11.76 -8.05
N SER A 16 -9.90 12.18 -6.80
CA SER A 16 -8.87 12.35 -5.75
C SER A 16 -8.63 11.02 -5.04
N LEU A 17 -7.37 10.66 -4.81
CA LEU A 17 -6.91 9.33 -4.39
C LEU A 17 -5.87 9.43 -3.27
N HIS A 18 -6.02 8.61 -2.24
CA HIS A 18 -5.01 8.43 -1.19
C HIS A 18 -4.12 7.25 -1.60
N SER A 19 -3.00 7.56 -2.24
CA SER A 19 -2.14 6.58 -2.89
C SER A 19 -0.70 7.07 -2.98
N GLY A 20 0.26 6.16 -3.00
CA GLY A 20 1.56 6.43 -3.61
C GLY A 20 1.47 6.31 -5.13
N CYS A 21 2.35 6.97 -5.86
CA CYS A 21 2.36 6.91 -7.32
C CYS A 21 3.78 7.00 -7.89
N ASN A 22 4.10 6.11 -8.83
CA ASN A 22 5.35 6.17 -9.58
C ASN A 22 5.13 5.79 -11.05
N MET A 23 6.16 6.03 -11.86
CA MET A 23 6.14 5.83 -13.30
C MET A 23 7.41 5.11 -13.75
N GLY A 24 7.28 4.05 -14.54
CA GLY A 24 8.42 3.40 -15.16
C GLY A 24 9.04 4.27 -16.26
N LYS A 25 10.22 3.86 -16.74
CA LYS A 25 10.96 4.60 -17.78
C LYS A 25 10.17 4.69 -19.10
N ASP A 26 9.31 3.71 -19.37
CA ASP A 26 8.45 3.65 -20.56
C ASP A 26 7.08 4.34 -20.34
N GLY A 27 6.91 5.04 -19.22
CA GLY A 27 5.70 5.80 -18.91
C GLY A 27 4.56 4.98 -18.31
N ASP A 28 4.77 3.71 -17.96
CA ASP A 28 3.77 2.92 -17.24
C ASP A 28 3.60 3.44 -15.81
N VAL A 29 2.41 3.90 -15.46
CA VAL A 29 2.11 4.44 -14.12
C VAL A 29 1.50 3.37 -13.22
N ALA A 30 1.91 3.36 -11.95
CA ALA A 30 1.33 2.54 -10.89
C ALA A 30 0.81 3.40 -9.73
N LEU A 31 -0.36 3.03 -9.20
CA LEU A 31 -0.95 3.60 -7.98
C LEU A 31 -0.88 2.58 -6.84
N PHE A 32 -0.51 3.02 -5.64
CA PHE A 32 -0.35 2.20 -4.44
C PHE A 32 -1.30 2.69 -3.35
N PHE A 33 -2.45 2.05 -3.19
CA PHE A 33 -3.43 2.39 -2.15
C PHE A 33 -3.09 1.69 -0.84
N GLY A 34 -3.31 2.35 0.28
CA GLY A 34 -3.03 1.77 1.59
C GLY A 34 -3.14 2.80 2.71
N LEU A 35 -3.37 2.30 3.93
CA LEU A 35 -3.30 3.17 5.11
C LEU A 35 -1.84 3.52 5.45
N SER A 36 -1.68 4.45 6.38
CA SER A 36 -0.38 4.77 6.95
C SER A 36 0.32 3.49 7.45
N GLY A 37 1.59 3.29 7.09
CA GLY A 37 2.38 2.13 7.53
C GLY A 37 2.17 0.83 6.74
N THR A 38 1.29 0.80 5.72
CA THR A 38 1.11 -0.39 4.88
C THR A 38 2.12 -0.48 3.72
N GLY A 39 3.05 0.46 3.60
CA GLY A 39 4.13 0.43 2.61
C GLY A 39 3.93 1.31 1.37
N LYS A 40 2.97 2.25 1.35
CA LYS A 40 2.78 3.18 0.22
C LYS A 40 4.06 3.92 -0.14
N THR A 41 4.65 4.67 0.80
CA THR A 41 5.87 5.44 0.59
C THR A 41 7.05 4.53 0.23
N THR A 42 7.23 3.42 0.97
CA THR A 42 8.32 2.45 0.74
C THR A 42 8.28 1.80 -0.66
N LEU A 43 7.08 1.46 -1.16
CA LEU A 43 6.91 0.76 -2.44
C LEU A 43 6.77 1.70 -3.63
N SER A 44 6.26 2.92 -3.44
CA SER A 44 6.27 3.96 -4.47
C SER A 44 7.67 4.56 -4.69
N THR A 45 8.49 4.62 -3.63
CA THR A 45 9.90 5.00 -3.69
C THR A 45 10.76 3.81 -4.11
N ASP A 46 10.78 3.57 -5.42
CA ASP A 46 11.58 2.53 -6.05
C ASP A 46 12.67 3.16 -6.94
N HIS A 47 13.93 2.87 -6.65
CA HIS A 47 15.09 3.34 -7.41
C HIS A 47 15.00 3.13 -8.94
N ASN A 48 14.23 2.14 -9.41
CA ASN A 48 14.08 1.87 -10.85
C ASN A 48 12.98 2.67 -11.54
N ARG A 49 12.17 3.42 -10.78
CA ARG A 49 10.98 4.12 -11.26
C ARG A 49 11.01 5.57 -10.83
N LEU A 50 10.29 6.43 -11.54
CA LEU A 50 10.22 7.85 -11.22
C LEU A 50 9.08 8.11 -10.22
N LEU A 51 9.38 8.64 -9.04
CA LEU A 51 8.37 8.96 -8.02
C LEU A 51 7.52 10.15 -8.49
N ILE A 52 6.19 10.00 -8.53
CA ILE A 52 5.26 11.10 -8.79
C ILE A 52 4.86 11.78 -7.47
N GLY A 53 4.58 10.99 -6.43
CA GLY A 53 4.31 11.43 -5.06
C GLY A 53 3.98 10.23 -4.19
N ASP A 54 4.01 10.37 -2.86
CA ASP A 54 3.90 9.22 -1.95
C ASP A 54 2.54 9.03 -1.25
N ASP A 55 1.67 10.07 -1.23
CA ASP A 55 0.42 9.99 -0.46
C ASP A 55 -0.85 10.53 -1.17
N GLU A 56 -0.79 11.65 -1.90
CA GLU A 56 -2.02 12.31 -2.44
C GLU A 56 -1.98 12.57 -3.96
N HIS A 57 -2.88 11.93 -4.73
CA HIS A 57 -2.96 12.11 -6.20
C HIS A 57 -4.36 12.44 -6.71
N CYS A 58 -4.40 13.05 -7.90
CA CYS A 58 -5.61 13.21 -8.70
C CYS A 58 -5.49 12.42 -10.01
N TRP A 59 -6.54 11.70 -10.40
CA TRP A 59 -6.68 11.07 -11.71
C TRP A 59 -7.76 11.80 -12.53
N SER A 60 -7.29 12.60 -13.49
CA SER A 60 -8.10 13.38 -14.43
C SER A 60 -8.34 12.62 -15.74
N ASP A 61 -8.84 13.29 -16.77
CA ASP A 61 -8.88 12.74 -18.14
C ASP A 61 -7.54 12.83 -18.88
N ASN A 62 -6.54 13.52 -18.32
CA ASN A 62 -5.22 13.67 -18.93
C ASN A 62 -4.13 12.79 -18.29
N GLY A 63 -4.44 12.10 -17.17
CA GLY A 63 -3.47 11.30 -16.43
C GLY A 63 -3.57 11.54 -14.93
N VAL A 64 -2.47 11.26 -14.24
CA VAL A 64 -2.31 11.47 -12.80
C VAL A 64 -1.44 12.68 -12.49
N SER A 65 -1.73 13.35 -11.38
CA SER A 65 -0.91 14.43 -10.84
C SER A 65 -0.81 14.33 -9.32
N ASN A 66 0.37 14.65 -8.78
CA ASN A 66 0.54 14.84 -7.35
C ASN A 66 -0.22 16.11 -6.90
N ILE A 67 -0.77 16.07 -5.68
CA ILE A 67 -1.36 17.25 -5.02
C ILE A 67 -0.26 18.03 -4.27
N GLU A 68 0.78 17.32 -3.82
CA GLU A 68 1.79 17.81 -2.90
C GLU A 68 3.07 18.28 -3.62
N GLY A 69 3.93 18.98 -2.87
CA GLY A 69 5.29 19.38 -3.31
C GLY A 69 6.42 18.69 -2.54
N GLY A 70 6.10 17.64 -1.78
CA GLY A 70 7.02 16.93 -0.90
C GLY A 70 6.46 15.59 -0.48
N CYS A 71 7.16 14.93 0.44
CA CYS A 71 6.72 13.69 1.07
C CYS A 71 6.67 13.88 2.59
N TYR A 72 5.76 13.17 3.25
CA TYR A 72 5.65 13.12 4.71
C TYR A 72 5.86 11.69 5.24
N ALA A 73 7.10 11.20 5.10
CA ALA A 73 7.43 9.80 5.29
C ALA A 73 7.50 9.39 6.77
N LYS A 74 7.05 8.17 7.07
CA LYS A 74 7.23 7.53 8.38
C LYS A 74 8.70 7.13 8.56
N CYS A 75 9.26 7.38 9.75
CA CYS A 75 10.68 7.19 10.03
C CYS A 75 11.00 6.05 11.01
N ILE A 76 10.00 5.46 11.67
CA ILE A 76 10.25 4.34 12.58
C ILE A 76 10.88 3.15 11.84
N ASP A 77 11.94 2.59 12.41
CA ASP A 77 12.76 1.51 11.86
C ASP A 77 13.43 1.84 10.49
N LEU A 78 13.49 3.12 10.11
CA LEU A 78 14.15 3.55 8.88
C LEU A 78 15.65 3.20 8.92
N SER A 79 16.14 2.59 7.85
CA SER A 79 17.57 2.33 7.67
C SER A 79 18.00 2.57 6.24
N GLN A 80 19.25 3.04 6.07
CA GLN A 80 19.82 3.28 4.75
C GLN A 80 19.86 2.02 3.88
N GLU A 81 20.03 0.84 4.48
CA GLU A 81 20.05 -0.44 3.76
C GLU A 81 18.68 -0.78 3.14
N LYS A 82 17.59 -0.56 3.88
CA LYS A 82 16.24 -0.95 3.45
C LYS A 82 15.60 0.10 2.53
N GLU A 83 15.83 1.37 2.83
CA GLU A 83 15.15 2.52 2.22
C GLU A 83 16.13 3.67 1.93
N PRO A 84 17.13 3.44 1.04
CA PRO A 84 18.21 4.39 0.81
C PRO A 84 17.75 5.74 0.29
N ASP A 85 16.73 5.79 -0.58
CA ASP A 85 16.25 7.04 -1.15
C ASP A 85 15.56 7.93 -0.11
N ILE A 86 14.73 7.33 0.76
CA ILE A 86 14.09 8.03 1.87
C ILE A 86 15.15 8.51 2.87
N TRP A 87 16.11 7.64 3.21
CA TRP A 87 17.23 7.98 4.10
C TRP A 87 18.03 9.17 3.56
N ASN A 88 18.43 9.13 2.29
CA ASN A 88 19.24 10.17 1.67
C ASN A 88 18.46 11.48 1.42
N ALA A 89 17.12 11.42 1.42
CA ALA A 89 16.27 12.60 1.41
C ALA A 89 16.23 13.32 2.77
N ILE A 90 16.65 12.69 3.87
CA ILE A 90 16.76 13.35 5.17
C ILE A 90 18.10 14.09 5.24
N LYS A 91 18.07 15.38 4.90
CA LYS A 91 19.22 16.29 4.89
C LYS A 91 18.78 17.70 5.26
N PHE A 92 19.69 18.68 5.24
CA PHE A 92 19.34 20.07 5.53
C PHE A 92 18.14 20.53 4.70
N GLY A 93 17.12 21.10 5.35
CA GLY A 93 15.82 21.45 4.76
C GLY A 93 14.69 20.47 5.05
N THR A 94 15.01 19.24 5.48
CA THR A 94 14.03 18.28 6.01
C THR A 94 13.59 18.68 7.42
N VAL A 95 12.31 18.53 7.71
CA VAL A 95 11.76 18.67 9.06
C VAL A 95 11.52 17.27 9.64
N LEU A 96 12.19 16.97 10.75
CA LEU A 96 11.94 15.74 11.52
C LEU A 96 10.93 16.03 12.63
N GLU A 97 9.96 15.14 12.80
CA GLU A 97 8.89 15.26 13.80
C GLU A 97 8.90 14.05 14.74
N ASN A 98 8.92 14.32 16.04
CA ASN A 98 8.85 13.34 17.13
C ASN A 98 9.95 12.26 17.13
N VAL A 99 11.05 12.47 16.39
CA VAL A 99 12.23 11.59 16.45
C VAL A 99 13.06 11.89 17.69
N VAL A 100 13.75 10.87 18.21
CA VAL A 100 14.79 11.02 19.24
C VAL A 100 16.15 11.04 18.55
N PHE A 101 17.07 11.86 19.03
CA PHE A 101 18.42 11.98 18.48
C PHE A 101 19.43 12.17 19.60
N ASP A 102 20.68 11.77 19.36
CA ASP A 102 21.78 12.00 20.30
C ASP A 102 22.14 13.49 20.33
N GLU A 103 22.15 14.10 21.50
CA GLU A 103 22.36 15.55 21.64
C GLU A 103 23.77 16.00 21.20
N HIS A 104 24.76 15.10 21.22
CA HIS A 104 26.15 15.38 20.88
C HIS A 104 26.45 15.11 19.40
N THR A 105 26.12 13.93 18.89
CA THR A 105 26.38 13.53 17.49
C THR A 105 25.32 14.07 16.53
N ARG A 106 24.12 14.40 17.04
CA ARG A 106 22.92 14.76 16.26
C ARG A 106 22.42 13.64 15.36
N GLU A 107 22.88 12.42 15.58
CA GLU A 107 22.37 11.23 14.87
C GLU A 107 20.99 10.87 15.41
N VAL A 108 20.07 10.61 14.50
CA VAL A 108 18.69 10.24 14.81
C VAL A 108 18.63 8.76 15.14
N ASP A 109 18.00 8.42 16.25
CA ASP A 109 17.65 7.05 16.59
C ASP A 109 16.26 6.71 16.02
N TYR A 110 16.26 6.09 14.83
CA TYR A 110 15.03 5.70 14.15
C TYR A 110 14.34 4.48 14.76
N VAL A 111 14.94 3.78 15.73
CA VAL A 111 14.27 2.67 16.44
C VAL A 111 13.61 3.13 17.74
N ASP A 112 13.94 4.33 18.23
CA ASP A 112 13.33 4.90 19.44
C ASP A 112 11.87 5.28 19.18
N LYS A 113 11.00 4.72 20.02
CA LYS A 113 9.54 4.94 20.02
C LYS A 113 9.00 5.44 21.35
N SER A 114 9.87 5.96 22.22
CA SER A 114 9.53 6.47 23.55
C SER A 114 8.54 7.63 23.50
N VAL A 115 8.60 8.46 22.46
CA VAL A 115 7.62 9.52 22.19
C VAL A 115 6.41 8.96 21.46
N THR A 116 6.63 8.29 20.33
CA THR A 116 5.58 7.69 19.49
C THR A 116 6.17 6.73 18.46
N GLU A 117 5.39 5.75 18.00
CA GLU A 117 5.73 4.95 16.81
C GLU A 117 5.43 5.68 15.48
N ASN A 118 4.83 6.86 15.50
CA ASN A 118 4.52 7.68 14.33
C ASN A 118 5.54 8.81 14.11
N THR A 119 6.83 8.50 14.23
CA THR A 119 7.91 9.44 13.88
C THR A 119 7.91 9.75 12.38
N ARG A 120 8.25 10.99 12.00
CA ARG A 120 8.07 11.47 10.62
C ARG A 120 9.22 12.35 10.13
N ALA A 121 9.36 12.40 8.80
CA ALA A 121 10.21 13.34 8.08
C ALA A 121 9.41 14.00 6.94
N ALA A 122 9.36 15.32 6.94
CA ALA A 122 8.81 16.11 5.84
C ALA A 122 9.95 16.68 4.99
N TYR A 123 10.00 16.34 3.70
CA TYR A 123 11.04 16.82 2.79
C TYR A 123 10.47 17.18 1.41
N PRO A 124 11.08 18.14 0.68
CA PRO A 124 10.70 18.47 -0.68
C PRO A 124 10.85 17.27 -1.62
N ILE A 125 10.01 17.18 -2.66
CA ILE A 125 10.02 16.03 -3.58
C ILE A 125 11.34 15.93 -4.33
N GLU A 126 12.02 17.06 -4.56
CA GLU A 126 13.34 17.18 -5.18
C GLU A 126 14.46 16.49 -4.39
N TYR A 127 14.20 16.11 -3.14
CA TYR A 127 15.18 15.40 -2.33
C TYR A 127 15.26 13.91 -2.68
N ILE A 128 14.24 13.38 -3.36
CA ILE A 128 14.24 12.04 -3.95
C ILE A 128 14.91 12.12 -5.33
N PRO A 129 16.06 11.44 -5.56
CA PRO A 129 16.86 11.61 -6.78
C PRO A 129 16.11 11.29 -8.09
N ASN A 130 15.21 10.32 -8.04
CA ASN A 130 14.37 9.85 -9.14
C ASN A 130 12.96 10.45 -9.11
N ALA A 131 12.73 11.58 -8.45
CA ALA A 131 11.44 12.28 -8.52
C ALA A 131 11.13 12.72 -9.96
N LYS A 132 9.87 12.52 -10.38
CA LYS A 132 9.36 13.02 -11.65
C LYS A 132 8.99 14.49 -11.50
N ILE A 133 9.68 15.37 -12.22
CA ILE A 133 9.36 16.81 -12.27
C ILE A 133 8.97 17.19 -13.71
N PRO A 134 7.83 17.89 -13.95
CA PRO A 134 6.71 18.08 -13.01
C PRO A 134 6.09 16.74 -12.59
N CYS A 135 5.50 16.69 -11.38
CA CYS A 135 4.88 15.52 -10.73
C CYS A 135 3.56 15.10 -11.37
N VAL A 136 3.62 14.79 -12.67
CA VAL A 136 2.51 14.35 -13.51
C VAL A 136 2.93 13.14 -14.34
N GLY A 137 1.98 12.24 -14.57
CA GLY A 137 2.16 11.04 -15.38
C GLY A 137 0.92 10.72 -16.22
N PRO A 138 1.04 9.83 -17.20
CA PRO A 138 -0.09 9.35 -18.00
C PRO A 138 -1.05 8.49 -17.16
N HIS A 139 -2.01 7.83 -17.79
CA HIS A 139 -2.96 6.98 -17.08
C HIS A 139 -2.27 5.75 -16.43
N PRO A 140 -2.65 5.39 -15.19
CA PRO A 140 -2.19 4.18 -14.52
C PRO A 140 -2.48 2.92 -15.32
N LYS A 141 -1.47 2.07 -15.46
CA LYS A 141 -1.63 0.69 -15.95
C LYS A 141 -1.90 -0.29 -14.81
N ASN A 142 -1.35 0.00 -13.62
CA ASN A 142 -1.47 -0.85 -12.44
C ASN A 142 -2.08 -0.07 -11.27
N VAL A 143 -3.06 -0.70 -10.61
CA VAL A 143 -3.60 -0.25 -9.33
C VAL A 143 -3.37 -1.33 -8.29
N ILE A 144 -2.59 -1.00 -7.27
CA ILE A 144 -2.13 -1.93 -6.25
C ILE A 144 -2.79 -1.54 -4.93
N LEU A 145 -3.60 -2.43 -4.38
CA LEU A 145 -4.25 -2.28 -3.08
C LEU A 145 -3.38 -2.99 -2.03
N LEU A 146 -2.76 -2.23 -1.14
CA LEU A 146 -1.90 -2.75 -0.07
C LEU A 146 -2.75 -3.08 1.16
N ALA A 147 -2.69 -4.32 1.60
CA ALA A 147 -3.31 -4.78 2.83
C ALA A 147 -2.23 -5.29 3.79
N SER A 148 -2.10 -4.69 4.97
CA SER A 148 -1.24 -5.23 6.02
C SER A 148 -2.01 -6.28 6.82
N ASP A 149 -2.19 -7.48 6.26
CA ASP A 149 -2.98 -8.55 6.88
C ASP A 149 -2.25 -9.19 8.07
N ALA A 150 -2.61 -8.78 9.30
CA ALA A 150 -2.08 -9.37 10.52
C ALA A 150 -2.75 -10.70 10.91
N PHE A 151 -3.78 -11.14 10.17
CA PHE A 151 -4.35 -12.48 10.31
C PHE A 151 -3.53 -13.53 9.56
N GLY A 152 -2.75 -13.13 8.56
CA GLY A 152 -1.82 -13.99 7.83
C GLY A 152 -2.48 -14.99 6.89
N VAL A 153 -3.65 -14.63 6.33
CA VAL A 153 -4.47 -15.51 5.48
C VAL A 153 -4.59 -15.01 4.03
N LEU A 154 -4.29 -13.74 3.76
CA LEU A 154 -4.26 -13.23 2.39
C LEU A 154 -2.96 -13.67 1.66
N PRO A 155 -3.05 -14.06 0.38
CA PRO A 155 -1.88 -14.34 -0.44
C PRO A 155 -0.98 -13.10 -0.58
N PRO A 156 0.34 -13.28 -0.78
CA PRO A 156 1.27 -12.18 -1.00
C PRO A 156 0.84 -11.24 -2.14
N VAL A 157 0.25 -11.79 -3.19
CA VAL A 157 -0.34 -11.03 -4.30
C VAL A 157 -1.54 -11.76 -4.89
N SER A 158 -2.52 -11.00 -5.37
CA SER A 158 -3.61 -11.51 -6.19
C SER A 158 -3.95 -10.56 -7.31
N LYS A 159 -4.19 -11.13 -8.49
CA LYS A 159 -4.82 -10.42 -9.60
C LYS A 159 -6.31 -10.29 -9.30
N LEU A 160 -6.84 -9.08 -9.46
CA LEU A 160 -8.25 -8.79 -9.19
C LEU A 160 -8.98 -8.54 -10.50
N ASN A 161 -10.18 -9.10 -10.63
CA ASN A 161 -11.13 -8.56 -11.61
C ASN A 161 -11.70 -7.21 -11.11
N LEU A 162 -12.43 -6.50 -11.97
CA LEU A 162 -12.95 -5.18 -11.63
C LEU A 162 -13.90 -5.20 -10.42
N ALA A 163 -14.77 -6.21 -10.32
CA ALA A 163 -15.72 -6.33 -9.21
C ALA A 163 -14.99 -6.55 -7.88
N GLN A 164 -13.99 -7.44 -7.86
CA GLN A 164 -13.11 -7.64 -6.70
C GLN A 164 -12.32 -6.37 -6.37
N THR A 165 -11.81 -5.66 -7.37
CA THR A 165 -11.09 -4.40 -7.16
C THR A 165 -11.99 -3.38 -6.47
N MET A 166 -13.23 -3.21 -6.92
CA MET A 166 -14.18 -2.30 -6.27
C MET A 166 -14.56 -2.76 -4.87
N TYR A 167 -14.80 -4.06 -4.67
CA TYR A 167 -15.11 -4.64 -3.36
C TYR A 167 -14.00 -4.36 -2.35
N HIS A 168 -12.74 -4.64 -2.72
CA HIS A 168 -11.58 -4.39 -1.85
C HIS A 168 -11.28 -2.90 -1.68
N PHE A 169 -11.49 -2.08 -2.72
CA PHE A 169 -11.32 -0.63 -2.62
C PHE A 169 -12.32 0.01 -1.66
N ILE A 170 -13.61 -0.34 -1.77
CA ILE A 170 -14.66 0.14 -0.86
C ILE A 170 -14.44 -0.41 0.55
N SER A 171 -14.01 -1.67 0.69
CA SER A 171 -13.73 -2.25 2.00
C SER A 171 -12.54 -1.57 2.67
N GLY A 172 -11.48 -1.29 1.91
CA GLY A 172 -10.26 -0.65 2.41
C GLY A 172 -9.64 -1.40 3.59
N TYR A 173 -9.56 -2.72 3.46
CA TYR A 173 -9.11 -3.61 4.53
C TYR A 173 -7.61 -3.47 4.79
N THR A 174 -7.25 -3.34 6.06
CA THR A 174 -5.93 -3.64 6.60
C THR A 174 -6.09 -4.15 8.04
N ALA A 175 -5.01 -4.49 8.74
CA ALA A 175 -5.08 -4.85 10.14
C ALA A 175 -4.20 -3.93 11.01
N LEU A 176 -4.71 -3.64 12.21
CA LEU A 176 -3.97 -3.02 13.29
C LEU A 176 -3.23 -4.12 14.06
N VAL A 177 -2.00 -3.80 14.46
CA VAL A 177 -1.08 -4.74 15.09
C VAL A 177 -1.02 -4.47 16.59
N ALA A 178 -0.98 -5.53 17.39
CA ALA A 178 -0.90 -5.42 18.84
C ALA A 178 0.37 -4.66 19.27
N GLY A 179 0.20 -3.67 20.14
CA GLY A 179 1.28 -2.80 20.64
C GLY A 179 1.56 -1.54 19.82
N THR A 180 0.87 -1.34 18.69
CA THR A 180 1.01 -0.12 17.86
C THR A 180 0.00 0.98 18.18
N GLU A 181 -1.10 0.62 18.86
CA GLU A 181 -2.10 1.55 19.40
C GLU A 181 -2.48 1.13 20.82
N ASP A 182 -2.80 2.12 21.67
CA ASP A 182 -3.13 1.87 23.06
C ASP A 182 -4.38 0.98 23.19
N GLY A 183 -4.27 -0.09 23.98
CA GLY A 183 -5.35 -1.07 24.18
C GLY A 183 -5.46 -2.23 23.17
N ILE A 184 -4.67 -2.28 22.09
CA ILE A 184 -4.72 -3.41 21.13
C ILE A 184 -3.81 -4.57 21.58
N LYS A 185 -4.44 -5.68 22.01
CA LYS A 185 -3.74 -6.90 22.49
C LYS A 185 -3.66 -8.03 21.46
N GLU A 186 -4.53 -8.03 20.46
CA GLU A 186 -4.56 -9.00 19.36
C GLU A 186 -4.78 -8.27 18.03
N PRO A 187 -4.42 -8.87 16.87
CA PRO A 187 -4.75 -8.31 15.56
C PRO A 187 -6.22 -7.94 15.43
N GLN A 188 -6.47 -6.70 15.01
CA GLN A 188 -7.81 -6.22 14.71
C GLN A 188 -7.92 -5.86 13.23
N ALA A 189 -8.95 -6.38 12.57
CA ALA A 189 -9.29 -5.94 11.22
C ALA A 189 -9.78 -4.50 11.30
N THR A 190 -9.26 -3.65 10.42
CA THR A 190 -9.75 -2.29 10.23
C THR A 190 -10.15 -2.11 8.78
N PHE A 191 -11.28 -1.44 8.58
CA PHE A 191 -11.86 -1.21 7.26
C PHE A 191 -11.99 0.30 7.10
N SER A 192 -11.14 0.86 6.24
CA SER A 192 -11.11 2.29 5.98
C SER A 192 -11.46 2.51 4.52
N ALA A 193 -12.75 2.74 4.24
CA ALA A 193 -13.27 2.85 2.90
C ALA A 193 -12.40 3.72 1.97
N CYS A 194 -12.18 3.25 0.73
CA CYS A 194 -11.29 3.85 -0.26
C CYS A 194 -9.82 3.97 0.21
N PHE A 195 -9.44 3.17 1.21
CA PHE A 195 -8.17 3.28 1.95
C PHE A 195 -7.95 4.67 2.54
N GLY A 196 -9.01 5.42 2.86
CA GLY A 196 -8.90 6.83 3.26
C GLY A 196 -10.15 7.39 3.92
N ALA A 197 -10.88 6.59 4.70
CA ALA A 197 -12.18 6.95 5.27
C ALA A 197 -12.16 8.27 6.07
N ALA A 198 -11.06 8.56 6.77
CA ALA A 198 -10.90 9.79 7.54
C ALA A 198 -10.76 11.06 6.68
N LEU A 199 -10.55 10.92 5.37
CA LEU A 199 -10.15 12.00 4.45
C LEU A 199 -11.22 12.26 3.38
N ILE A 200 -12.05 11.27 3.08
CA ILE A 200 -13.09 11.38 2.05
C ILE A 200 -14.27 12.25 2.53
N MET A 201 -14.73 13.13 1.64
CA MET A 201 -15.81 14.10 1.94
C MET A 201 -17.17 13.74 1.32
N LEU A 202 -17.23 12.64 0.57
CA LEU A 202 -18.42 12.15 -0.12
C LEU A 202 -18.60 10.68 0.22
N HIS A 203 -19.78 10.12 -0.05
CA HIS A 203 -20.00 8.70 0.18
C HIS A 203 -18.99 7.84 -0.61
N PRO A 204 -18.41 6.76 -0.02
CA PRO A 204 -17.39 5.93 -0.67
C PRO A 204 -17.77 5.45 -2.07
N THR A 205 -19.05 5.14 -2.29
CA THR A 205 -19.57 4.69 -3.59
C THR A 205 -19.36 5.71 -4.71
N LYS A 206 -19.29 7.02 -4.40
CA LYS A 206 -18.98 8.05 -5.40
C LYS A 206 -17.55 7.90 -5.93
N TYR A 207 -16.58 7.70 -5.04
CA TYR A 207 -15.19 7.48 -5.42
C TYR A 207 -15.03 6.15 -6.13
N ALA A 208 -15.66 5.09 -5.63
CA ALA A 208 -15.60 3.77 -6.27
C ALA A 208 -16.20 3.77 -7.68
N ALA A 209 -17.32 4.46 -7.91
CA ALA A 209 -17.91 4.58 -9.25
C ALA A 209 -16.98 5.29 -10.23
N MET A 210 -16.39 6.42 -9.81
CA MET A 210 -15.41 7.15 -10.62
C MET A 210 -14.16 6.31 -10.87
N PHE A 211 -13.70 5.57 -9.87
CA PHE A 211 -12.53 4.71 -9.95
C PHE A 211 -12.76 3.55 -10.94
N ALA A 212 -13.93 2.89 -10.86
CA ALA A 212 -14.33 1.86 -11.82
C ALA A 212 -14.34 2.39 -13.26
N GLU A 213 -14.96 3.56 -13.47
CA GLU A 213 -15.03 4.20 -14.79
C GLU A 213 -13.64 4.48 -15.35
N LYS A 214 -12.73 5.04 -14.54
CA LYS A 214 -11.35 5.33 -14.95
C LYS A 214 -10.58 4.04 -15.27
N MET A 215 -10.69 3.01 -14.44
CA MET A 215 -10.03 1.72 -14.70
C MET A 215 -10.52 1.07 -15.99
N GLN A 216 -11.84 1.07 -16.23
CA GLN A 216 -12.43 0.52 -17.46
C GLN A 216 -12.01 1.32 -18.69
N LYS A 217 -12.07 2.66 -18.62
CA LYS A 217 -11.76 3.55 -19.73
C LYS A 217 -10.30 3.44 -20.17
N TYR A 218 -9.37 3.28 -19.22
CA TYR A 218 -7.93 3.30 -19.48
C TYR A 218 -7.24 1.94 -19.37
N GLY A 219 -7.99 0.87 -19.08
CA GLY A 219 -7.48 -0.51 -19.07
C GLY A 219 -6.53 -0.83 -17.92
N ALA A 220 -6.72 -0.21 -16.75
CA ALA A 220 -5.88 -0.46 -15.58
C ALA A 220 -6.18 -1.83 -14.95
N THR A 221 -5.14 -2.55 -14.53
CA THR A 221 -5.26 -3.84 -13.84
C THR A 221 -5.20 -3.64 -12.33
N GLY A 222 -6.12 -4.29 -11.59
CA GLY A 222 -6.17 -4.27 -10.14
C GLY A 222 -5.39 -5.42 -9.51
N TRP A 223 -4.68 -5.12 -8.43
CA TRP A 223 -3.87 -6.06 -7.65
C TRP A 223 -4.15 -5.89 -6.16
N LEU A 224 -4.23 -7.00 -5.42
CA LEU A 224 -4.21 -6.98 -3.95
C LEU A 224 -2.84 -7.51 -3.51
N VAL A 225 -2.09 -6.74 -2.73
CA VAL A 225 -0.77 -7.14 -2.24
C VAL A 225 -0.78 -7.14 -0.71
N ASN A 226 -0.45 -8.30 -0.13
CA ASN A 226 -0.33 -8.44 1.32
C ASN A 226 1.07 -7.98 1.75
N THR A 227 1.12 -6.90 2.52
CA THR A 227 2.35 -6.33 3.12
C THR A 227 2.45 -6.64 4.63
N GLY A 228 1.52 -7.45 5.13
CA GLY A 228 1.39 -7.90 6.50
C GLY A 228 2.09 -9.24 6.71
N TRP A 229 1.38 -10.21 7.30
CA TRP A 229 1.93 -11.46 7.79
C TRP A 229 1.62 -12.65 6.88
N SER A 230 2.43 -13.70 7.03
CA SER A 230 2.23 -15.03 6.47
C SER A 230 2.68 -16.09 7.48
N GLY A 231 2.18 -17.32 7.33
CA GLY A 231 2.54 -18.47 8.17
C GLY A 231 1.91 -18.47 9.57
N GLY A 232 0.93 -17.60 9.80
CA GLY A 232 0.24 -17.44 11.07
C GLY A 232 -0.25 -16.02 11.28
N ARG A 233 -1.11 -15.82 12.28
CA ARG A 233 -1.48 -14.49 12.78
C ARG A 233 -0.25 -13.80 13.40
N TYR A 234 -0.30 -12.48 13.58
CA TYR A 234 0.70 -11.77 14.38
C TYR A 234 0.98 -12.47 15.72
N GLY A 235 2.25 -12.53 16.13
CA GLY A 235 2.72 -13.27 17.30
C GLY A 235 3.12 -14.72 16.99
N VAL A 236 2.64 -15.32 15.90
CA VAL A 236 3.03 -16.66 15.43
C VAL A 236 3.67 -16.60 14.04
N GLY A 237 3.00 -15.96 13.09
CA GLY A 237 3.50 -15.74 11.74
C GLY A 237 4.58 -14.67 11.67
N LYS A 238 5.18 -14.53 10.49
CA LYS A 238 6.19 -13.50 10.21
C LYS A 238 5.67 -12.53 9.17
N ARG A 239 6.09 -11.27 9.29
CA ARG A 239 5.82 -10.27 8.26
C ARG A 239 6.45 -10.72 6.94
N ILE A 240 5.74 -10.57 5.83
CA ILE A 240 6.25 -10.86 4.49
C ILE A 240 7.50 -10.01 4.28
N ARG A 241 8.59 -10.66 3.86
CA ARG A 241 9.89 -10.01 3.71
C ARG A 241 9.79 -8.95 2.60
N LEU A 242 10.23 -7.73 2.90
CA LEU A 242 10.21 -6.62 1.93
C LEU A 242 10.86 -6.97 0.58
N PRO A 243 11.99 -7.71 0.50
CA PRO A 243 12.53 -8.16 -0.79
C PRO A 243 11.55 -8.99 -1.62
N TYR A 244 10.72 -9.84 -1.01
CA TYR A 244 9.71 -10.61 -1.73
C TYR A 244 8.58 -9.70 -2.22
N THR A 245 8.13 -8.75 -1.40
CA THR A 245 7.15 -7.75 -1.83
C THR A 245 7.69 -6.90 -2.98
N ARG A 246 8.95 -6.47 -2.95
CA ARG A 246 9.57 -5.75 -4.08
C ARG A 246 9.61 -6.60 -5.36
N LYS A 247 9.99 -7.87 -5.26
CA LYS A 247 9.93 -8.81 -6.41
C LYS A 247 8.53 -8.99 -6.98
N ILE A 248 7.51 -9.04 -6.12
CA ILE A 248 6.10 -9.05 -6.54
C ILE A 248 5.74 -7.78 -7.30
N ILE A 249 6.13 -6.61 -6.77
CA ILE A 249 5.89 -5.32 -7.43
C ILE A 249 6.63 -5.23 -8.78
N ASP A 250 7.86 -5.74 -8.85
CA ASP A 250 8.63 -5.82 -10.11
C ASP A 250 7.91 -6.70 -11.15
N ALA A 251 7.37 -7.85 -10.74
CA ALA A 251 6.61 -8.76 -11.60
C ALA A 251 5.26 -8.15 -12.07
N ILE A 252 4.65 -7.27 -11.26
CA ILE A 252 3.49 -6.47 -11.67
C ILE A 252 3.89 -5.45 -12.74
N HIS A 253 5.00 -4.73 -12.52
CA HIS A 253 5.47 -3.69 -13.43
C HIS A 253 5.97 -4.24 -14.76
N SER A 254 6.67 -5.37 -14.74
CA SER A 254 7.19 -6.03 -15.96
C SER A 254 6.09 -6.62 -16.84
N GLY A 255 4.89 -6.81 -16.29
CA GLY A 255 3.78 -7.48 -16.96
C GLY A 255 3.85 -9.01 -16.89
N GLU A 256 4.85 -9.59 -16.21
CA GLU A 256 4.97 -11.04 -15.98
C GLU A 256 3.67 -11.62 -15.41
N LEU A 257 3.09 -10.94 -14.40
CA LEU A 257 1.86 -11.39 -13.79
C LEU A 257 0.63 -11.23 -14.71
N LEU A 258 0.68 -10.50 -15.81
CA LEU A 258 -0.47 -10.43 -16.72
C LEU A 258 -0.74 -11.79 -17.40
N THR A 259 0.30 -12.59 -17.60
CA THR A 259 0.28 -13.88 -18.31
C THR A 259 0.61 -15.10 -17.43
N ALA A 260 0.76 -14.91 -16.12
CA ALA A 260 1.08 -15.98 -15.18
C ALA A 260 -0.06 -17.02 -15.06
N ASN A 261 0.30 -18.19 -14.52
CA ASN A 261 -0.68 -19.20 -14.12
C ASN A 261 -1.24 -18.88 -12.73
N TYR A 262 -2.54 -19.09 -12.55
CA TYR A 262 -3.27 -18.68 -11.35
C TYR A 262 -4.03 -19.83 -10.70
N LYS A 263 -4.08 -19.81 -9.37
CA LYS A 263 -4.96 -20.64 -8.54
C LYS A 263 -5.92 -19.74 -7.78
N LYS A 264 -7.20 -20.12 -7.74
CA LYS A 264 -8.20 -19.41 -6.93
C LYS A 264 -8.10 -19.81 -5.47
N THR A 265 -8.07 -18.83 -4.57
CA THR A 265 -8.11 -19.07 -3.13
C THR A 265 -9.49 -19.57 -2.70
N GLU A 266 -9.53 -20.39 -1.66
CA GLU A 266 -10.78 -20.72 -0.99
C GLU A 266 -11.41 -19.45 -0.37
N VAL A 267 -12.73 -19.46 -0.21
CA VAL A 267 -13.54 -18.39 0.41
C VAL A 267 -13.59 -17.07 -0.36
N PHE A 268 -12.44 -16.40 -0.57
CA PHE A 268 -12.38 -15.10 -1.26
C PHE A 268 -12.34 -15.19 -2.78
N GLY A 269 -11.96 -16.35 -3.35
CA GLY A 269 -11.87 -16.52 -4.81
C GLY A 269 -10.83 -15.61 -5.48
N LEU A 270 -9.77 -15.23 -4.77
CA LEU A 270 -8.69 -14.40 -5.29
C LEU A 270 -7.79 -15.21 -6.22
N GLU A 271 -7.31 -14.61 -7.31
CA GLU A 271 -6.38 -15.27 -8.23
C GLU A 271 -4.94 -15.05 -7.76
N SER A 272 -4.38 -16.03 -7.05
CA SER A 272 -2.98 -16.03 -6.62
C SER A 272 -2.09 -16.72 -7.66
N PRO A 273 -0.96 -16.13 -8.07
CA PRO A 273 -0.06 -16.76 -9.04
C PRO A 273 0.59 -18.01 -8.46
N THR A 274 0.90 -19.00 -9.30
CA THR A 274 1.52 -20.26 -8.85
C THR A 274 3.03 -20.15 -8.64
N GLU A 275 3.68 -19.20 -9.30
CA GLU A 275 5.11 -18.93 -9.22
C GLU A 275 5.40 -17.46 -9.56
N ILE A 276 6.50 -16.94 -9.00
CA ILE A 276 7.07 -15.63 -9.31
C ILE A 276 8.59 -15.79 -9.14
N ASP A 277 9.38 -15.32 -10.10
CA ASP A 277 10.84 -15.42 -10.00
C ASP A 277 11.38 -14.72 -8.73
N GLY A 278 12.28 -15.40 -8.01
CA GLY A 278 12.85 -14.89 -6.76
C GLY A 278 11.91 -14.86 -5.55
N VAL A 279 10.69 -15.42 -5.64
CA VAL A 279 9.76 -15.57 -4.51
C VAL A 279 9.48 -17.07 -4.27
N PRO A 280 9.64 -17.59 -3.04
CA PRO A 280 9.33 -18.99 -2.75
C PRO A 280 7.87 -19.32 -3.07
N SER A 281 7.63 -20.31 -3.94
CA SER A 281 6.26 -20.67 -4.36
C SER A 281 5.37 -21.11 -3.19
N GLU A 282 5.96 -21.65 -2.13
CA GLU A 282 5.25 -22.02 -0.90
C GLU A 282 4.49 -20.85 -0.27
N ILE A 283 4.99 -19.61 -0.37
CA ILE A 283 4.32 -18.45 0.25
C ILE A 283 3.14 -17.93 -0.57
N LEU A 284 3.06 -18.29 -1.86
CA LEU A 284 2.01 -17.79 -2.77
C LEU A 284 0.64 -18.43 -2.48
N ASP A 285 0.61 -19.59 -1.83
CA ASP A 285 -0.59 -20.19 -1.26
C ASP A 285 -0.48 -20.18 0.27
N PRO A 286 -1.10 -19.20 0.96
CA PRO A 286 -0.91 -18.97 2.40
C PRO A 286 -1.05 -20.22 3.26
N ILE A 287 -1.98 -21.13 2.90
CA ILE A 287 -2.19 -22.37 3.64
C ILE A 287 -0.89 -23.18 3.79
N ASN A 288 0.01 -23.16 2.81
CA ASN A 288 1.26 -23.91 2.82
C ASN A 288 2.21 -23.44 3.93
N THR A 289 2.19 -22.15 4.24
CA THR A 289 3.06 -21.55 5.26
C THR A 289 2.58 -21.77 6.70
N TRP A 290 1.32 -22.16 6.91
CA TRP A 290 0.79 -22.44 8.24
C TRP A 290 1.14 -23.85 8.69
N THR A 291 1.70 -24.01 9.89
CA THR A 291 1.93 -25.33 10.48
C THR A 291 0.61 -26.04 10.79
N ASP A 292 -0.35 -25.31 11.37
CA ASP A 292 -1.71 -25.80 11.63
C ASP A 292 -2.67 -25.34 10.52
N LYS A 293 -3.05 -26.28 9.64
CA LYS A 293 -3.96 -26.03 8.52
C LYS A 293 -5.41 -25.78 8.98
N ALA A 294 -5.81 -26.32 10.15
CA ALA A 294 -7.14 -26.07 10.70
C ALA A 294 -7.23 -24.64 11.25
N ALA A 295 -6.19 -24.18 11.97
CA ALA A 295 -6.09 -22.80 12.44
C ALA A 295 -6.09 -21.78 11.27
N TYR A 296 -5.45 -22.11 10.14
CA TYR A 296 -5.56 -21.31 8.91
C TYR A 296 -7.01 -21.18 8.45
N LYS A 297 -7.72 -22.30 8.30
CA LYS A 297 -9.12 -22.32 7.80
C LYS A 297 -10.06 -21.56 8.73
N GLU A 298 -9.93 -21.74 10.03
CA GLU A 298 -10.72 -21.00 11.03
C GLU A 298 -10.46 -19.49 10.91
N THR A 299 -9.20 -19.09 10.79
CA THR A 299 -8.81 -17.67 10.63
C THR A 299 -9.33 -17.08 9.32
N LEU A 300 -9.26 -17.84 8.23
CA LEU A 300 -9.75 -17.45 6.92
C LEU A 300 -11.26 -17.19 6.95
N LEU A 301 -12.03 -18.10 7.55
CA LEU A 301 -13.48 -17.95 7.73
C LEU A 301 -13.84 -16.79 8.66
N ARG A 302 -13.06 -16.59 9.73
CA ARG A 302 -13.22 -15.43 10.62
C ARG A 302 -13.02 -14.13 9.86
N LEU A 303 -11.94 -14.00 9.07
CA LEU A 303 -11.69 -12.79 8.29
C LEU A 303 -12.79 -12.56 7.25
N ALA A 304 -13.24 -13.60 6.55
CA ALA A 304 -14.35 -13.48 5.60
C ALA A 304 -15.66 -13.02 6.27
N GLY A 305 -15.94 -13.49 7.48
CA GLY A 305 -17.06 -13.01 8.29
C GLY A 305 -16.96 -11.51 8.63
N LEU A 306 -15.75 -11.01 8.91
CA LEU A 306 -15.51 -9.58 9.16
C LEU A 306 -15.73 -8.74 7.90
N PHE A 307 -15.25 -9.21 6.74
CA PHE A 307 -15.52 -8.58 5.44
C PHE A 307 -17.02 -8.52 5.14
N LYS A 308 -17.74 -9.62 5.36
CA LYS A 308 -19.20 -9.67 5.17
C LYS A 308 -19.91 -8.66 6.06
N LYS A 309 -19.61 -8.66 7.36
CA LYS A 309 -20.20 -7.73 8.33
C LYS A 309 -19.91 -6.27 8.01
N ASN A 310 -18.72 -5.96 7.49
CA ASN A 310 -18.36 -4.59 7.11
C ASN A 310 -19.11 -4.11 5.86
N PHE A 311 -19.53 -5.02 4.99
CA PHE A 311 -20.16 -4.69 3.71
C PHE A 311 -21.70 -4.66 3.78
N GLU A 312 -22.29 -5.06 4.91
CA GLU A 312 -23.72 -4.92 5.24
C GLU A 312 -24.06 -3.46 5.60
#